data_AF-A0A1F7PTE8-F1
#
_entry.id   AF-A0A1F7PTE8-F1
#
_cell.length_a   1.000
_cell.length_b   1.000
_cell.length_c   1.000
_cell.angle_alpha   90.00
_cell.angle_beta   90.00
_cell.angle_gamma   90.00
#
_symmetry.space_group_name_H-M   'P 1'
#
loop_
_entity.id
_entity.type
_entity.pdbx_description
1 polymer ?
#
loop_
_entity_poly.entity_id
_entity_poly.type
_entity_poly.pdbx_seq_one_letter_code
_entity_poly.pdbx_strand_id
1 'polypeptide(L)'
;MKRYRGTETVEPGLYFNVRQLSFKSIEERGPLPGGPEEVYRCVPTLALLVVGPMLGLAFVVFLPFIGFAMVGWLLAEKAGRLAAEATRAAARVLRPGWEPSLAFLSRSKPTKGGRAADAWAEAARKKLDRDDDGAAR
;
A
#
# COMPACT_ATOMS: atom_id res chain seq x y z
N MET A 1 27.86 10.64 -27.24
CA MET A 1 28.22 10.08 -25.92
C MET A 1 29.19 8.92 -26.14
N LYS A 2 30.45 9.05 -25.69
CA LYS A 2 31.43 7.96 -25.76
C LYS A 2 31.06 6.87 -24.76
N ARG A 3 31.14 5.60 -25.17
CA ARG A 3 30.89 4.42 -24.33
C ARG A 3 32.24 3.83 -23.94
N TYR A 4 32.46 3.57 -22.66
CA TYR A 4 33.68 2.97 -22.14
C TYR A 4 33.36 1.56 -21.64
N ARG A 5 34.25 0.59 -21.87
CA ARG A 5 34.06 -0.78 -21.37
C ARG A 5 34.75 -0.96 -20.02
N GLY A 6 34.22 -1.85 -19.17
CA GLY A 6 34.93 -2.32 -17.98
C GLY A 6 36.31 -2.86 -18.37
N THR A 7 37.33 -2.59 -17.55
CA THR A 7 38.77 -2.82 -17.76
C THR A 7 39.53 -1.85 -18.68
N GLU A 8 38.84 -0.92 -19.37
CA GLU A 8 39.50 0.11 -20.17
C GLU A 8 40.12 1.18 -19.25
N THR A 9 41.34 1.63 -19.58
CA THR A 9 42.04 2.68 -18.83
C THR A 9 41.45 4.03 -19.20
N VAL A 10 40.88 4.74 -18.22
CA VAL A 10 40.18 6.00 -18.47
C VAL A 10 40.69 7.12 -17.59
N GLU A 11 40.41 8.34 -18.03
CA GLU A 11 40.73 9.55 -17.27
C GLU A 11 39.87 9.67 -16.02
N PRO A 12 40.40 10.31 -14.96
CA PRO A 12 39.66 10.51 -13.72
C PRO A 12 38.36 11.26 -13.98
N GLY A 13 37.27 10.74 -13.42
CA GLY A 13 35.92 11.19 -13.74
C GLY A 13 34.85 10.26 -13.17
N LEU A 14 33.59 10.72 -13.26
CA LEU A 14 32.44 9.97 -12.76
C LEU A 14 31.84 9.13 -13.88
N TYR A 15 31.80 7.83 -13.68
CA TYR A 15 31.30 6.86 -14.65
C TYR A 15 30.00 6.24 -14.14
N PHE A 16 28.96 6.30 -14.98
CA PHE A 16 27.65 5.75 -14.67
C PHE A 16 27.34 4.56 -15.57
N ASN A 17 26.95 3.45 -14.95
CA ASN A 17 26.44 2.28 -15.63
C ASN A 17 24.91 2.31 -15.59
N VAL A 18 24.29 2.63 -16.72
CA VAL A 18 22.82 2.72 -16.87
C VAL A 18 22.10 1.38 -16.67
N ARG A 19 22.79 0.24 -16.83
CA ARG A 19 22.19 -1.10 -16.75
C ARG A 19 22.13 -1.61 -15.31
N GLN A 20 23.08 -1.17 -14.48
CA GLN A 20 23.15 -1.49 -13.04
C GLN A 20 22.70 -0.33 -12.15
N LEU A 21 22.44 0.86 -12.72
CA LEU A 21 22.26 2.11 -11.98
C LEU A 21 23.39 2.39 -10.97
N SER A 22 24.62 1.96 -11.28
CA SER A 22 25.78 2.11 -10.40
C SER A 22 26.64 3.31 -10.83
N PHE A 23 27.04 4.11 -9.84
CA PHE A 23 28.00 5.20 -10.00
C PHE A 23 29.36 4.74 -9.50
N LYS A 24 30.40 4.96 -10.31
CA LYS A 24 31.79 4.72 -9.90
C LYS A 24 32.62 5.96 -10.16
N SER A 25 33.28 6.44 -9.11
CA SER A 25 34.24 7.54 -9.17
C SER A 25 35.63 6.97 -9.37
N ILE A 26 36.37 7.48 -10.35
CA ILE A 26 37.78 7.17 -10.56
C ILE A 26 38.58 8.44 -10.29
N GLU A 27 39.43 8.41 -9.26
CA GLU A 27 40.21 9.55 -8.76
C GLU A 27 41.58 9.67 -9.45
N GLU A 28 42.19 8.54 -9.81
CA GLU A 28 43.46 8.45 -10.54
C GLU A 28 43.29 7.68 -11.84
N ARG A 29 44.13 7.95 -12.85
CA ARG A 29 44.10 7.24 -14.14
C ARG A 29 44.27 5.74 -13.90
N GLY A 30 43.23 4.96 -14.19
CA GLY A 30 43.19 3.55 -13.86
C GLY A 30 42.13 2.77 -14.66
N PRO A 31 42.17 1.44 -14.60
CA PRO A 31 41.20 0.60 -15.29
C PRO A 31 39.81 0.74 -14.64
N LEU A 32 38.76 0.85 -15.46
CA LEU A 32 37.39 0.83 -14.99
C LEU A 32 37.09 -0.49 -14.25
N PRO A 33 36.70 -0.46 -12.98
CA PRO A 33 36.40 -1.68 -12.23
C PRO A 33 35.12 -2.33 -12.77
N GLY A 34 35.18 -3.61 -13.13
CA GLY A 34 34.08 -4.36 -13.73
C GLY A 34 34.57 -5.36 -14.78
N GLY A 35 33.67 -6.20 -15.29
CA GLY A 35 33.96 -7.11 -16.41
C GLY A 35 33.85 -6.41 -17.78
N PRO A 36 34.40 -7.01 -18.86
CA PRO A 36 34.37 -6.44 -20.22
C PRO A 36 32.95 -6.28 -20.83
N GLU A 37 31.96 -6.92 -20.23
CA GLU A 37 30.52 -6.80 -20.55
C GLU A 37 29.88 -5.52 -19.96
N GLU A 38 30.51 -4.88 -18.97
CA GLU A 38 29.95 -3.68 -18.34
C GLU A 38 30.28 -2.43 -19.16
N VAL A 39 29.23 -1.66 -19.48
CA VAL A 39 29.35 -0.44 -20.28
C VAL A 39 29.09 0.77 -19.38
N TYR A 40 30.13 1.59 -19.24
CA TYR A 40 30.12 2.80 -18.45
C TYR A 40 30.02 4.03 -19.35
N ARG A 41 29.33 5.07 -18.89
CA ARG A 41 29.26 6.38 -19.54
C ARG A 41 29.86 7.43 -18.62
N CYS A 42 30.76 8.26 -19.14
CA CYS A 42 31.25 9.43 -18.40
C CYS A 42 30.07 10.40 -18.21
N VAL A 43 29.76 10.71 -16.95
CA VAL A 43 28.72 11.66 -16.59
C VAL A 43 29.40 12.93 -16.12
N PRO A 44 29.19 14.06 -16.82
CA PRO A 44 29.68 15.34 -16.35
C PRO A 44 29.09 15.66 -14.98
N THR A 45 29.90 16.14 -14.04
CA THR A 45 29.44 16.55 -12.70
C THR A 45 28.29 17.55 -12.76
N LEU A 46 28.30 18.43 -13.76
CA LEU A 46 27.22 19.39 -14.02
C LEU A 46 25.87 18.71 -14.30
N ALA A 47 25.89 17.55 -14.95
CA ALA A 47 24.67 16.78 -15.21
C ALA A 47 24.09 16.24 -13.90
N LEU A 48 24.92 15.72 -12.97
CA LEU A 48 24.43 15.31 -11.64
C LEU A 48 23.87 16.50 -10.85
N LEU A 49 24.54 17.66 -10.93
CA LEU A 49 24.11 18.87 -10.24
C LEU A 49 22.72 19.34 -10.68
N VAL A 50 22.35 19.12 -11.95
CA VAL A 50 21.01 19.46 -12.47
C VAL A 50 20.02 18.33 -12.22
N VAL A 51 20.44 17.07 -12.37
CA VAL A 51 19.58 15.89 -12.22
C VAL A 51 19.09 15.75 -10.77
N GLY A 52 19.92 16.02 -9.78
CA GLY A 52 19.52 15.94 -8.36
C GLY A 52 18.32 16.82 -8.03
N PRO A 53 18.39 18.15 -8.24
CA PRO A 53 17.26 19.06 -8.07
C PRO A 53 16.08 18.73 -8.97
N MET A 54 16.30 18.30 -10.22
CA MET A 54 15.21 17.90 -11.13
C MET A 54 14.42 16.71 -10.60
N LEU A 55 15.08 15.69 -10.05
CA LEU A 55 14.40 14.56 -9.42
C LEU A 55 13.62 14.98 -8.17
N GLY A 56 14.21 15.84 -7.33
CA GLY A 56 13.53 16.40 -6.17
C GLY A 56 12.30 17.23 -6.54
N LEU A 57 12.44 18.09 -7.56
CA LEU A 57 11.34 18.89 -8.09
C LEU A 57 10.24 18.01 -8.67
N ALA A 58 10.60 17.00 -9.47
CA ALA A 58 9.65 16.03 -9.96
C ALA A 58 8.91 15.36 -8.80
N PHE A 59 9.61 14.90 -7.77
CA PHE A 59 8.98 14.33 -6.59
C PHE A 59 7.98 15.31 -5.94
N VAL A 60 8.39 16.55 -5.65
CA VAL A 60 7.52 17.56 -5.02
C VAL A 60 6.31 17.90 -5.88
N VAL A 61 6.48 18.00 -7.21
CA VAL A 61 5.39 18.31 -8.14
C VAL A 61 4.44 17.13 -8.26
N PHE A 62 4.92 15.89 -8.37
CA PHE A 62 4.08 14.70 -8.57
C PHE A 62 3.44 14.16 -7.29
N LEU A 63 4.04 14.40 -6.12
CA LEU A 63 3.51 13.96 -4.82
C LEU A 63 2.05 14.42 -4.55
N PRO A 64 1.66 15.69 -4.76
CA PRO A 64 0.27 16.11 -4.56
C PRO A 64 -0.68 15.42 -5.54
N PHE A 65 -0.30 15.21 -6.80
CA PHE A 65 -1.14 14.51 -7.77
C PHE A 65 -1.39 13.05 -7.37
N ILE A 66 -0.36 12.36 -6.88
CA ILE A 66 -0.49 10.99 -6.36
C ILE A 66 -1.41 10.99 -5.13
N GLY A 67 -1.28 11.99 -4.25
CA GLY A 67 -2.18 12.16 -3.10
C GLY A 67 -3.64 12.33 -3.51
N PHE A 68 -3.92 13.24 -4.46
CA PHE A 68 -5.27 13.45 -4.97
C PHE A 68 -5.82 12.22 -5.70
N ALA A 69 -4.99 11.52 -6.48
CA ALA A 69 -5.39 10.29 -7.16
C ALA A 69 -5.77 9.20 -6.15
N MET A 70 -5.00 9.04 -5.08
CA MET A 70 -5.27 8.05 -4.03
C MET A 70 -6.56 8.37 -3.27
N VAL A 71 -6.75 9.64 -2.89
CA VAL A 71 -7.99 10.11 -2.23
C VAL A 71 -9.19 9.93 -3.15
N GLY A 72 -9.07 10.34 -4.42
CA GLY A 72 -10.12 10.19 -5.43
C GLY A 72 -10.48 8.73 -5.68
N TRP A 73 -9.50 7.83 -5.72
CA TRP A 73 -9.72 6.39 -5.84
C TRP A 73 -10.52 5.83 -4.66
N LEU A 74 -10.13 6.21 -3.44
CA LEU A 74 -10.80 5.75 -2.22
C LEU A 74 -12.25 6.25 -2.14
N LEU A 75 -12.48 7.51 -2.53
CA LEU A 75 -13.81 8.10 -2.65
C LEU A 75 -14.66 7.37 -3.70
N ALA A 76 -14.09 7.10 -4.88
CA ALA A 76 -14.76 6.39 -5.94
C ALA A 76 -15.15 4.96 -5.52
N GLU A 77 -14.26 4.23 -4.86
CA GLU A 77 -14.56 2.89 -4.36
C GLU A 77 -15.69 2.91 -3.32
N LYS A 78 -15.63 3.85 -2.37
CA LYS A 78 -16.66 3.98 -1.32
C LYS A 78 -18.00 4.41 -1.89
N ALA A 79 -18.02 5.38 -2.81
CA ALA A 79 -19.21 5.80 -3.52
C ALA A 79 -19.81 4.66 -4.36
N GLY A 80 -18.96 3.87 -5.04
CA GLY A 80 -19.37 2.69 -5.79
C GLY A 80 -20.03 1.63 -4.91
N ARG A 81 -19.48 1.36 -3.72
CA ARG A 81 -20.10 0.43 -2.76
C ARG A 81 -21.46 0.91 -2.27
N LEU A 82 -21.57 2.20 -1.92
CA LEU A 82 -22.84 2.80 -1.49
C LEU A 82 -23.89 2.80 -2.61
N ALA A 83 -23.49 3.09 -3.85
CA ALA A 83 -24.37 3.02 -5.01
C ALA A 83 -24.81 1.57 -5.32
N ALA A 84 -23.91 0.60 -5.18
CA ALA A 84 -24.23 -0.82 -5.33
C ALA A 84 -25.20 -1.33 -4.25
N GLU A 85 -25.09 -0.82 -3.02
CA GLU A 85 -26.02 -1.15 -1.93
C GLU A 85 -27.39 -0.48 -2.12
N ALA A 86 -27.42 0.78 -2.54
CA ALA A 86 -28.65 1.49 -2.85
C ALA A 86 -29.41 0.85 -4.02
N THR A 87 -28.70 0.44 -5.08
CA THR A 87 -29.31 -0.29 -6.21
C THR A 87 -29.79 -1.69 -5.81
N ARG A 88 -29.08 -2.41 -4.93
CA ARG A 88 -29.57 -3.67 -4.35
C ARG A 88 -30.82 -3.49 -3.49
N ALA A 89 -30.89 -2.42 -2.70
CA ALA A 89 -32.05 -2.09 -1.89
C ALA A 89 -33.26 -1.73 -2.76
N ALA A 90 -33.07 -0.90 -3.78
CA ALA A 90 -34.10 -0.58 -4.77
C ALA A 90 -34.55 -1.82 -5.57
N ALA A 91 -33.61 -2.69 -5.96
CA ALA A 91 -33.93 -3.96 -6.60
C ALA A 91 -34.69 -4.92 -5.68
N ARG A 92 -34.52 -4.83 -4.35
CA ARG A 92 -35.29 -5.61 -3.38
C ARG A 92 -36.73 -5.09 -3.23
N VAL A 93 -36.94 -3.78 -3.35
CA VAL A 93 -38.28 -3.17 -3.30
C VAL A 93 -39.04 -3.38 -4.62
N LEU A 94 -38.34 -3.37 -5.75
CA LEU A 94 -38.93 -3.54 -7.09
C LEU A 94 -39.02 -5.01 -7.54
N ARG A 95 -38.44 -5.96 -6.81
CA ARG A 95 -38.63 -7.39 -7.06
C ARG A 95 -39.79 -7.89 -6.20
N PRO A 96 -40.91 -8.36 -6.80
CA PRO A 96 -41.92 -9.11 -6.07
C PRO A 96 -41.23 -10.26 -5.34
N GLY A 97 -41.55 -10.47 -4.07
CA GLY A 97 -40.88 -11.40 -3.15
C GLY A 97 -40.95 -12.86 -3.60
N TRP A 98 -40.18 -13.22 -4.60
CA TRP A 98 -39.96 -14.58 -5.03
C TRP A 98 -38.74 -15.09 -4.28
N GLU A 99 -39.00 -15.77 -3.15
CA GLU A 99 -37.99 -16.40 -2.30
C GLU A 99 -38.18 -17.93 -2.30
N PRO A 100 -37.96 -18.62 -3.43
CA PRO A 100 -38.28 -20.04 -3.55
C PRO A 100 -37.27 -20.90 -2.76
N SER A 101 -36.07 -20.36 -2.50
CA SER A 101 -35.00 -21.02 -1.76
C SER A 101 -35.10 -20.88 -0.23
N LEU A 102 -35.89 -19.93 0.30
CA LEU A 102 -36.10 -19.79 1.75
C LEU A 102 -37.26 -20.64 2.28
N ALA A 103 -38.19 -21.08 1.43
CA ALA A 103 -39.27 -21.99 1.81
C ALA A 103 -38.75 -23.35 2.33
N PHE A 104 -37.57 -23.78 1.89
CA PHE A 104 -36.95 -25.03 2.32
C PHE A 104 -36.01 -24.87 3.53
N LEU A 105 -35.52 -23.66 3.81
CA LEU A 105 -34.51 -23.41 4.84
C LEU A 105 -35.10 -22.80 6.13
N SER A 106 -36.36 -22.38 6.14
CA SER A 106 -37.02 -21.83 7.35
C SER A 106 -37.33 -22.88 8.42
N ARG A 107 -37.13 -24.18 8.16
CA ARG A 107 -37.22 -25.24 9.17
C ARG A 107 -35.90 -25.39 9.91
N SER A 108 -35.48 -24.38 10.68
CA SER A 108 -34.38 -24.53 11.65
C SER A 108 -34.93 -24.79 13.06
N LYS A 109 -34.56 -25.95 13.63
CA LYS A 109 -34.85 -26.37 15.01
C LYS A 109 -34.22 -25.39 16.01
N PRO A 110 -34.90 -24.97 17.09
CA PRO A 110 -34.33 -24.03 18.06
C PRO A 110 -33.09 -24.64 18.73
N THR A 111 -31.93 -24.03 18.51
CA THR A 111 -30.70 -24.39 19.21
C THR A 111 -30.75 -23.82 20.63
N LYS A 112 -30.53 -24.69 21.61
CA LYS A 112 -30.61 -24.43 23.05
C LYS A 112 -29.35 -23.68 23.54
N GLY A 113 -28.91 -22.66 22.81
CA GLY A 113 -27.64 -21.96 23.03
C GLY A 113 -27.73 -20.70 23.89
N GLY A 114 -28.93 -20.15 24.12
CA GLY A 114 -29.11 -18.90 24.89
C GLY A 114 -28.82 -19.05 26.39
N ARG A 115 -29.12 -20.21 26.99
CA ARG A 115 -29.07 -20.39 28.45
C ARG A 115 -27.66 -20.32 29.06
N ALA A 116 -26.60 -20.51 28.26
CA ALA A 116 -25.22 -20.43 28.73
C ALA A 116 -24.66 -18.99 28.67
N ALA A 117 -25.09 -18.18 27.71
CA ALA A 117 -24.68 -16.78 27.58
C ALA A 117 -25.27 -15.92 28.71
N ASP A 118 -26.52 -16.20 29.08
CA ASP A 118 -27.22 -15.48 30.16
C ASP A 118 -26.59 -15.76 31.53
N ALA A 119 -26.19 -17.01 31.79
CA ALA A 119 -25.55 -17.40 33.05
C ALA A 119 -24.16 -16.77 33.25
N TRP A 120 -23.40 -16.57 32.17
CA TRP A 120 -22.10 -15.90 32.22
C TRP A 120 -22.25 -14.39 32.40
N ALA A 121 -23.24 -13.77 31.76
CA ALA A 121 -23.54 -12.35 31.89
C ALA A 121 -23.97 -11.97 33.32
N GLU A 122 -24.77 -12.81 33.99
CA GLU A 122 -25.12 -12.60 35.40
C GLU A 122 -23.92 -12.79 36.35
N ALA A 123 -23.07 -13.78 36.08
CA ALA A 123 -21.86 -13.99 36.87
C ALA A 123 -20.86 -12.83 36.73
N ALA A 124 -20.77 -12.20 35.56
CA ALA A 124 -19.94 -11.03 35.33
C ALA A 124 -20.46 -9.80 36.09
N ARG A 125 -21.77 -9.54 36.06
CA ARG A 125 -22.40 -8.44 36.82
C ARG A 125 -22.18 -8.56 38.32
N LYS A 126 -22.32 -9.77 38.87
CA LYS A 126 -22.11 -10.02 40.30
C LYS A 126 -20.68 -9.76 40.78
N LYS A 127 -19.68 -9.85 39.90
CA LYS A 127 -18.29 -9.51 40.24
C LYS A 127 -18.06 -8.00 40.29
N LEU A 128 -18.63 -7.26 39.34
CA LEU A 128 -18.52 -5.80 39.29
C LEU A 128 -19.13 -5.14 40.54
N ASP A 129 -20.34 -5.55 40.94
CA ASP A 129 -21.00 -4.99 42.14
C ASP A 129 -20.23 -5.27 43.44
N ARG A 130 -19.47 -6.37 43.52
CA ARG A 130 -18.70 -6.74 44.71
C ARG A 130 -17.40 -5.95 44.86
N ASP A 131 -16.82 -5.50 43.75
CA ASP A 131 -15.57 -4.72 43.75
C ASP A 131 -15.84 -3.24 44.08
N ASP A 132 -17.01 -2.69 43.71
CA ASP A 132 -17.41 -1.31 44.05
C ASP A 132 -17.69 -1.12 45.56
N ASP A 133 -18.22 -2.14 46.25
CA ASP A 133 -18.43 -2.11 47.71
C ASP A 133 -17.10 -2.16 48.51
N GLY A 134 -16.01 -2.64 47.89
CA GLY A 134 -14.67 -2.71 48.50
C GLY A 134 -13.83 -1.45 48.32
N ALA A 135 -14.14 -0.62 47.33
CA ALA A 135 -13.43 0.62 47.02
C ALA A 135 -13.93 1.83 47.84
N ALA A 136 -15.05 1.69 48.56
CA ALA A 136 -15.68 2.75 49.34
C ALA A 136 -15.43 2.65 50.87
N ARG A 137 -14.39 1.93 51.31
CA ARG A 137 -13.93 1.90 52.71
C ARG A 137 -12.47 2.34 52.85
#